data_AF-A0A4Q3HHG9-F1
#
_entry.id   AF-A0A4Q3HHG9-F1
#
_cell.length_a   1.000
_cell.length_b   1.000
_cell.length_c   1.000
_cell.angle_alpha   90.00
_cell.angle_beta   90.00
_cell.angle_gamma   90.00
#
_symmetry.space_group_name_H-M   'P 1'
#
loop_
_entity.id
_entity.type
_entity.pdbx_description
1 polymer ?
#
loop_
_entity_poly.entity_id
_entity_poly.type
_entity_poly.pdbx_seq_one_letter_code
_entity_poly.pdbx_strand_id
1 'polypeptide(L)'
;AKWSAANCEAKGLPAVKVVGTEGSADARTQLKQGRVDAAVQGSETVPYLMTLEKGAYVSIGAPFTAIYQGIGFSKKDTELRDAYIGAMKALMASGEYKTILAKWNLESAALDGIYVNSEAQK
;
A
#
# COMPACT_ATOMS: atom_id res chain seq x y z
N ALA A 1 -9.04 -7.17 13.55
CA ALA A 1 -10.32 -7.53 14.21
C ALA A 1 -11.50 -7.50 13.23
N LYS A 2 -11.94 -6.36 12.68
CA LYS A 2 -13.14 -6.28 11.81
C LYS A 2 -13.17 -7.27 10.65
N TRP A 3 -12.04 -7.47 9.95
CA TRP A 3 -11.98 -8.43 8.84
C TRP A 3 -12.18 -9.88 9.30
N SER A 4 -11.58 -10.29 10.43
CA SER A 4 -11.75 -11.63 11.03
C SER A 4 -13.21 -11.87 11.40
N ALA A 5 -13.86 -10.89 12.04
CA ALA A 5 -15.25 -11.00 12.43
C ALA A 5 -16.15 -11.28 11.22
N ALA A 6 -15.94 -10.56 10.11
CA ALA A 6 -16.75 -10.70 8.90
C ALA A 6 -16.43 -11.97 8.06
N ASN A 7 -15.18 -12.43 8.06
CA ASN A 7 -14.73 -13.48 7.12
C ASN A 7 -14.47 -14.84 7.78
N CYS A 8 -14.25 -14.88 9.09
CA CYS A 8 -14.00 -16.10 9.86
C CYS A 8 -15.17 -16.35 10.83
N GLU A 9 -15.37 -15.46 11.80
CA GLU A 9 -16.31 -15.69 12.91
C GLU A 9 -17.76 -15.75 12.41
N ALA A 10 -18.17 -14.85 11.51
CA ALA A 10 -19.48 -14.88 10.87
C ALA A 10 -19.76 -16.16 10.04
N LYS A 11 -18.71 -16.96 9.76
CA LYS A 11 -18.80 -18.25 9.07
C LYS A 11 -18.58 -19.43 10.02
N GLY A 12 -18.58 -19.21 11.33
CA GLY A 12 -18.37 -20.24 12.35
C GLY A 12 -16.91 -20.71 12.48
N LEU A 13 -15.96 -20.00 11.88
CA LEU A 13 -14.53 -20.31 11.98
C LEU A 13 -13.90 -19.57 13.18
N PRO A 14 -12.78 -20.09 13.73
CA PRO A 14 -12.03 -19.38 14.78
C PRO A 14 -11.57 -17.99 14.33
N ALA A 15 -11.53 -17.05 15.28
CA ALA A 15 -11.00 -15.71 15.03
C ALA A 15 -9.50 -15.74 14.71
N VAL A 16 -9.06 -14.84 13.82
CA VAL A 16 -7.64 -14.66 13.52
C VAL A 16 -6.94 -14.08 14.75
N LYS A 17 -5.90 -14.77 15.24
CA LYS A 17 -5.00 -14.24 16.26
C LYS A 17 -4.06 -13.21 15.65
N VAL A 18 -4.24 -11.95 16.02
CA VAL A 18 -3.36 -10.86 15.55
C VAL A 18 -2.10 -10.84 16.41
N VAL A 19 -0.94 -10.88 15.75
CA VAL A 19 0.38 -10.71 16.37
C VAL A 19 0.93 -9.36 15.93
N GLY A 20 1.28 -8.50 16.90
CA GLY A 20 1.92 -7.23 16.62
C GLY A 20 3.37 -7.43 16.18
N THR A 21 3.86 -6.55 15.31
CA THR A 21 5.22 -6.62 14.76
C THR A 21 5.90 -5.25 14.82
N GLU A 22 7.22 -5.25 15.00
CA GLU A 22 8.03 -4.03 14.92
C GLU A 22 8.33 -3.69 13.45
N GLY A 23 7.30 -3.24 12.75
CA GLY A 23 7.37 -2.90 11.33
C GLY A 23 7.43 -4.12 10.39
N SER A 24 7.64 -3.84 9.11
CA SER A 24 7.48 -4.84 8.05
C SER A 24 8.60 -5.89 8.00
N ALA A 25 9.82 -5.54 8.42
CA ALA A 25 10.95 -6.48 8.44
C ALA A 25 10.76 -7.59 9.50
N ASP A 26 10.27 -7.23 10.69
CA ASP A 26 9.92 -8.19 11.73
C ASP A 26 8.78 -9.11 11.28
N ALA A 27 7.69 -8.55 10.72
CA ALA A 27 6.57 -9.35 10.21
C ALA A 27 7.00 -10.42 9.19
N ARG A 28 7.88 -10.05 8.26
CA ARG A 28 8.44 -10.99 7.27
C ARG A 28 9.35 -12.04 7.88
N THR A 29 10.12 -11.67 8.91
CA THR A 29 10.99 -12.60 9.64
C THR A 29 10.17 -13.62 10.42
N GLN A 30 9.12 -13.18 11.12
CA GLN A 30 8.20 -14.07 11.81
C GLN A 30 7.48 -15.02 10.86
N LEU A 31 7.07 -14.55 9.68
CA LEU A 31 6.47 -15.40 8.64
C LEU A 31 7.45 -16.48 8.17
N LYS A 32 8.69 -16.10 7.82
CA LYS A 32 9.74 -17.05 7.40
C LYS A 32 10.09 -18.10 8.48
N GLN A 33 10.00 -17.72 9.75
CA GLN A 33 10.26 -18.61 10.88
C GLN A 33 9.05 -19.49 11.25
N GLY A 34 7.91 -19.35 10.56
CA GLY A 34 6.68 -20.09 10.87
C GLY A 34 6.02 -19.67 12.18
N ARG A 35 6.33 -18.48 12.70
CA ARG A 35 5.70 -17.94 13.92
C ARG A 35 4.30 -17.40 13.66
N VAL A 36 4.01 -17.04 12.42
CA VAL A 36 2.71 -16.59 11.92
C VAL A 36 2.41 -17.26 10.59
N ASP A 37 1.13 -17.55 10.32
CA ASP A 37 0.70 -18.19 9.08
C ASP A 37 0.61 -17.22 7.89
N ALA A 38 0.39 -15.92 8.18
CA ALA A 38 0.29 -14.87 7.19
C ALA A 38 0.75 -13.52 7.78
N ALA A 39 1.24 -12.63 6.92
CA ALA A 39 1.61 -11.27 7.28
C ALA A 39 0.82 -10.26 6.43
N VAL A 40 0.27 -9.23 7.08
CA VAL A 40 -0.31 -8.09 6.37
C VAL A 40 0.83 -7.15 5.98
N GLN A 41 0.94 -6.83 4.70
CA GLN A 41 1.97 -5.96 4.14
C GLN A 41 1.31 -4.98 3.17
N GLY A 42 1.90 -3.79 3.04
CA GLY A 42 1.44 -2.79 2.09
C GLY A 42 1.73 -3.20 0.65
N SER A 43 0.75 -2.99 -0.24
CA SER A 43 0.85 -3.32 -1.66
C SER A 43 1.97 -2.58 -2.38
N GLU A 44 2.46 -1.48 -1.80
CA GLU A 44 3.54 -0.65 -2.34
C GLU A 44 4.94 -1.29 -2.21
N THR A 45 5.15 -2.19 -1.25
CA THR A 45 6.48 -2.80 -1.03
C THR A 45 6.54 -4.27 -1.44
N VAL A 46 5.40 -4.99 -1.36
CA VAL A 46 5.33 -6.44 -1.60
C VAL A 46 5.84 -6.83 -2.99
N PRO A 47 5.44 -6.19 -4.11
CA PRO A 47 5.89 -6.60 -5.44
C PRO A 47 7.41 -6.58 -5.57
N TYR A 48 8.05 -5.48 -5.13
CA TYR A 48 9.50 -5.37 -5.15
C TYR A 48 10.18 -6.41 -4.27
N LEU A 49 9.71 -6.61 -3.03
CA LEU A 49 10.28 -7.61 -2.12
C LEU A 49 10.21 -9.04 -2.69
N MET A 50 9.11 -9.38 -3.36
CA MET A 50 8.98 -10.70 -4.02
C MET A 50 9.96 -10.88 -5.19
N THR A 51 10.45 -9.80 -5.81
CA THR A 51 11.52 -9.90 -6.83
C THR A 51 12.88 -10.22 -6.22
N LEU A 52 13.14 -9.74 -4.99
CA LEU A 52 14.39 -9.98 -4.26
C LEU A 52 14.43 -11.39 -3.67
N GLU A 53 13.29 -11.90 -3.22
CA GLU A 53 13.17 -13.17 -2.50
C GLU A 53 12.27 -14.14 -3.25
N LYS A 54 12.73 -14.52 -4.45
CA LYS A 54 11.96 -15.36 -5.38
C LYS A 54 11.54 -16.68 -4.73
N GLY A 55 10.24 -16.94 -4.74
CA GLY A 55 9.64 -18.18 -4.18
C GLY A 55 9.48 -18.20 -2.67
N ALA A 56 9.93 -17.17 -1.94
CA ALA A 56 9.79 -17.13 -0.48
C ALA A 56 8.36 -16.80 -0.02
N TYR A 57 7.61 -16.06 -0.85
CA TYR A 57 6.28 -15.56 -0.51
C TYR A 57 5.29 -15.77 -1.65
N VAL A 58 4.01 -15.79 -1.28
CA VAL A 58 2.87 -15.72 -2.20
C VAL A 58 1.88 -14.69 -1.69
N SER A 59 1.38 -13.83 -2.58
CA SER A 59 0.30 -12.90 -2.23
C SER A 59 -1.03 -13.66 -2.14
N ILE A 60 -1.82 -13.37 -1.11
CA ILE A 60 -3.13 -13.99 -0.90
C ILE A 60 -4.22 -12.95 -1.15
N GLY A 61 -5.07 -13.22 -2.15
CA GLY A 61 -6.23 -12.37 -2.46
C GLY A 61 -5.86 -10.96 -2.92
N ALA A 62 -6.88 -10.10 -2.96
CA ALA A 62 -6.74 -8.68 -3.24
C ALA A 62 -6.52 -7.87 -1.94
N PRO A 63 -5.96 -6.65 -2.02
CA PRO A 63 -5.93 -5.74 -0.88
C PRO A 63 -7.32 -5.57 -0.27
N PHE A 64 -7.44 -5.79 1.04
CA PHE A 64 -8.70 -5.71 1.79
C PHE A 64 -8.84 -4.39 2.58
N THR A 65 -7.84 -3.51 2.48
CA THR A 65 -7.84 -2.15 3.02
C THR A 65 -7.21 -1.22 2.00
N ALA A 66 -7.76 -0.02 1.84
CA ALA A 66 -7.19 1.03 1.02
C ALA A 66 -6.87 2.25 1.89
N ILE A 67 -5.66 2.77 1.75
CA ILE A 67 -5.21 4.03 2.32
C ILE A 67 -4.46 4.81 1.24
N TYR A 68 -4.70 6.12 1.15
CA TYR A 68 -3.96 6.97 0.25
C TYR A 68 -2.71 7.49 0.94
N GLN A 69 -1.54 7.16 0.39
CA GLN A 69 -0.29 7.76 0.83
C GLN A 69 -0.14 9.14 0.19
N GLY A 70 0.18 10.14 1.02
CA GLY A 70 0.34 11.52 0.59
C GLY A 70 1.74 12.06 0.89
N ILE A 71 2.09 13.16 0.23
CA ILE A 71 3.30 13.93 0.53
C ILE A 71 2.89 15.08 1.44
N GLY A 72 3.48 15.09 2.65
CA GLY A 72 3.24 16.12 3.65
C GLY A 72 4.04 17.37 3.35
N PHE A 73 3.35 18.52 3.30
CA PHE A 73 3.97 19.84 3.24
C PHE A 73 3.68 20.61 4.54
N SER A 74 4.58 21.51 4.92
CA SER A 74 4.28 22.51 5.94
C SER A 74 3.02 23.27 5.55
N LYS A 75 2.14 23.55 6.53
CA LYS A 75 0.92 24.35 6.29
C LYS A 75 1.23 25.76 5.78
N LYS A 76 2.45 26.26 6.00
CA LYS A 76 2.90 27.59 5.56
C LYS A 76 3.53 27.58 4.16
N ASP A 77 3.94 26.41 3.66
CA ASP A 77 4.71 26.30 2.41
C ASP A 77 3.78 25.93 1.25
N THR A 78 2.73 26.74 1.05
CA THR A 78 1.71 26.46 0.03
C THR A 78 2.26 26.55 -1.39
N GLU A 79 3.22 27.45 -1.64
CA GLU A 79 3.86 27.59 -2.94
C GLU A 79 4.61 26.31 -3.35
N LEU A 80 5.31 25.68 -2.41
CA LEU A 80 6.01 24.40 -2.66
C LEU A 80 5.02 23.26 -2.93
N ARG A 81 3.94 23.18 -2.14
CA ARG A 81 2.85 22.22 -2.39
C ARG A 81 2.26 22.39 -3.79
N ASP A 82 1.97 23.63 -4.19
CA ASP A 82 1.31 23.92 -5.45
C ASP A 82 2.24 23.69 -6.64
N ALA A 83 3.53 24.00 -6.52
CA ALA A 83 4.55 23.63 -7.50
C ALA A 83 4.66 22.11 -7.66
N TYR A 84 4.62 21.35 -6.54
CA TYR A 84 4.64 19.89 -6.58
C TYR A 84 3.39 19.32 -7.27
N ILE A 85 2.21 19.87 -6.97
CA ILE A 85 0.96 19.52 -7.67
C ILE A 85 1.11 19.76 -9.18
N GLY A 86 1.66 20.90 -9.59
CA GLY A 86 1.92 21.20 -11.00
C GLY A 86 2.82 20.16 -11.68
N ALA A 87 3.92 19.77 -11.04
CA ALA A 87 4.82 18.74 -11.55
C ALA A 87 4.13 17.37 -11.67
N MET A 88 3.33 16.98 -10.68
CA MET A 88 2.55 15.74 -10.74
C MET A 88 1.51 15.76 -11.87
N LYS A 89 0.84 16.90 -12.11
CA LYS A 89 -0.10 17.04 -13.25
C LYS A 89 0.63 16.82 -14.57
N ALA A 90 1.82 17.38 -14.73
CA ALA A 90 2.64 17.19 -15.92
C ALA A 90 3.02 15.71 -16.12
N LEU A 91 3.47 15.01 -15.07
CA LEU A 91 3.78 13.57 -15.11
C LEU A 91 2.57 12.69 -15.46
N MET A 92 1.38 13.04 -14.97
CA MET A 92 0.16 12.30 -15.31
C MET A 92 -0.24 12.55 -16.77
N ALA A 93 -0.15 13.80 -17.25
CA ALA A 93 -0.47 14.17 -18.61
C ALA A 93 0.51 13.57 -19.65
N SER A 94 1.80 13.45 -19.32
CA SER A 94 2.81 12.84 -20.18
C SER A 94 2.70 11.31 -20.25
N GLY A 95 1.98 10.68 -19.32
CA GLY A 95 1.93 9.22 -19.16
C GLY A 95 3.13 8.64 -18.40
N GLU A 96 4.10 9.46 -18.01
CA GLU A 96 5.26 9.05 -17.23
C GLU A 96 4.84 8.53 -15.86
N TYR A 97 3.78 9.07 -15.25
CA TYR A 97 3.21 8.55 -14.01
C TYR A 97 2.89 7.05 -14.09
N LYS A 98 2.17 6.65 -15.15
CA LYS A 98 1.83 5.24 -15.39
C LYS A 98 3.06 4.39 -15.67
N THR A 99 4.02 4.95 -16.42
CA THR A 99 5.30 4.27 -16.72
C THR A 99 6.11 4.00 -15.46
N ILE A 100 6.17 4.96 -14.54
CA ILE A 100 6.83 4.81 -13.24
C ILE A 100 6.14 3.74 -12.41
N LEU A 101 4.81 3.75 -12.31
CA LEU A 101 4.08 2.72 -11.57
C LEU A 101 4.29 1.32 -12.16
N ALA A 102 4.25 1.18 -13.48
CA ALA A 102 4.48 -0.09 -14.16
C ALA A 102 5.90 -0.62 -13.91
N LYS A 103 6.92 0.25 -13.90
CA LYS A 103 8.29 -0.13 -13.57
C LYS A 103 8.41 -0.80 -12.18
N TRP A 104 7.54 -0.44 -11.25
CA TRP A 104 7.54 -0.94 -9.87
C TRP A 104 6.41 -1.94 -9.59
N ASN A 105 5.65 -2.36 -10.60
CA ASN A 105 4.48 -3.24 -10.48
C ASN A 105 3.39 -2.66 -9.54
N LEU A 106 3.14 -1.36 -9.64
CA LEU A 106 2.20 -0.60 -8.80
C LEU A 106 0.98 -0.07 -9.57
N GLU A 107 0.65 -0.65 -10.73
CA GLU A 107 -0.43 -0.17 -11.59
C GLU A 107 -1.79 -0.20 -10.90
N SER A 108 -2.03 -1.18 -10.01
CA SER A 108 -3.27 -1.28 -9.23
C SER A 108 -3.43 -0.14 -8.20
N ALA A 109 -2.36 0.60 -7.91
CA ALA A 109 -2.36 1.74 -7.00
C ALA A 109 -2.43 3.09 -7.75
N ALA A 110 -2.60 3.07 -9.07
CA ALA A 110 -2.70 4.29 -9.87
C ALA A 110 -3.93 5.13 -9.46
N LEU A 111 -3.72 6.42 -9.28
CA LEU A 111 -4.78 7.40 -9.07
C LEU A 111 -5.24 7.99 -10.42
N ASP A 112 -6.48 8.42 -10.46
CA ASP A 112 -7.12 9.09 -11.60
C ASP A 112 -6.96 10.62 -11.57
N GLY A 113 -6.43 11.17 -10.47
CA GLY A 113 -6.17 12.59 -10.31
C GLY A 113 -5.28 12.90 -9.11
N ILE A 114 -5.10 14.19 -8.85
CA ILE A 114 -4.38 14.69 -7.68
C ILE A 114 -5.38 15.09 -6.60
N TYR A 115 -5.15 14.57 -5.40
CA TYR A 115 -5.98 14.80 -4.22
C TYR A 115 -5.19 15.60 -3.19
N VAL A 116 -5.84 16.60 -2.57
CA VAL A 116 -5.28 17.35 -1.44
C VAL A 116 -6.21 17.17 -0.25
N ASN A 117 -5.70 16.57 0.82
CA ASN A 117 -6.48 16.27 2.03
C ASN A 117 -7.81 15.52 1.76
N SER A 118 -7.79 14.59 0.79
CA SER A 118 -8.94 13.78 0.34
C SER A 118 -9.99 14.53 -0.49
N GLU A 119 -9.70 15.75 -0.93
CA GLU A 119 -10.52 16.48 -1.91
C GLU A 119 -9.79 16.52 -3.26
N ALA A 120 -10.49 16.12 -4.33
CA ALA A 120 -9.95 16.17 -5.68
C ALA A 120 -9.70 17.63 -6.08
N GLN A 121 -8.49 17.94 -6.55
CA GLN A 121 -8.20 19.25 -7.13
C GLN A 121 -8.82 19.32 -8.53
N LYS A 122 -9.76 20.25 -8.71
CA LYS A 122 -10.34 20.57 -10.03
C LYS A 122 -9.32 21.27 -10.93
#